data_AF-A0A4R2PT99-F1
#
_entry.id   AF-A0A4R2PT99-F1
#
_cell.length_a   1.000
_cell.length_b   1.000
_cell.length_c   1.000
_cell.angle_alpha   90.00
_cell.angle_beta   90.00
_cell.angle_gamma   90.00
#
_symmetry.space_group_name_H-M   'P 1'
#
loop_
_entity.id
_entity.type
_entity.pdbx_description
1 polymer ?
#
loop_
_entity_poly.entity_id
_entity_poly.type
_entity_poly.pdbx_seq_one_letter_code
_entity_poly.pdbx_strand_id
1 'polypeptide(L)' 'MTPEETPRPEPQDEPWDEFQSEHVTEQSPVEAVEAAVGALDGLDELPLDAHVERFDSVHTALTVALSSIDKV' A
#
# COMPACT_ATOMS: atom_id res chain seq x y z
N MET A 1 -32.58 -32.63 21.03
CA MET A 1 -32.37 -31.24 20.55
C MET A 1 -30.89 -30.94 20.70
N THR A 2 -30.11 -31.20 19.66
CA THR A 2 -28.72 -30.74 19.54
C THR A 2 -28.76 -29.46 18.71
N PRO A 3 -28.14 -28.34 19.15
CA PRO A 3 -28.13 -27.14 18.33
C PRO A 3 -27.25 -27.38 17.09
N GLU A 4 -27.68 -26.83 15.94
CA GLU A 4 -26.90 -26.76 14.72
C GLU A 4 -25.49 -26.25 15.00
N GLU A 5 -24.47 -27.05 14.67
CA GLU A 5 -23.15 -26.51 14.37
C GLU A 5 -23.31 -25.66 13.11
N THR A 6 -23.29 -24.33 13.27
CA THR A 6 -23.12 -23.41 12.15
C THR A 6 -21.78 -23.76 11.50
N PRO A 7 -21.70 -24.00 10.18
CA PRO A 7 -20.44 -24.37 9.56
C PRO A 7 -19.46 -23.21 9.78
N ARG A 8 -18.33 -23.52 10.43
CA ARG A 8 -17.19 -22.60 10.53
C ARG A 8 -16.85 -22.16 9.11
N PRO A 9 -16.83 -20.85 8.79
CA PRO A 9 -16.33 -20.44 7.50
C PRO A 9 -14.91 -20.98 7.38
N GLU A 10 -14.67 -21.83 6.38
CA GLU A 10 -13.33 -22.22 5.98
C GLU A 10 -12.53 -20.92 5.81
N PRO A 11 -11.24 -20.88 6.21
CA PRO A 11 -10.39 -19.78 5.80
C PRO A 11 -10.45 -19.81 4.28
N GLN A 12 -11.15 -18.84 3.71
CA GLN A 12 -11.20 -18.73 2.27
C GLN A 12 -9.72 -18.55 1.93
N ASP A 13 -9.17 -19.44 1.11
CA ASP A 13 -7.93 -19.20 0.40
C ASP A 13 -8.21 -18.00 -0.52
N GLU A 14 -8.41 -16.83 0.07
CA GLU A 14 -8.46 -15.56 -0.63
C GLU A 14 -7.05 -15.45 -1.21
N PRO A 15 -6.91 -15.46 -2.54
CA PRO A 15 -5.64 -15.14 -3.13
C PRO A 15 -5.36 -13.68 -2.78
N TRP A 16 -4.61 -13.45 -1.70
CA TRP A 16 -4.03 -12.15 -1.38
C TRP A 16 -3.18 -11.62 -2.55
N ASP A 17 -2.88 -12.47 -3.54
CA ASP A 17 -2.21 -12.19 -4.80
C ASP A 17 -3.03 -11.36 -5.80
N GLU A 18 -4.37 -11.38 -5.75
CA GLU A 18 -5.18 -10.66 -6.75
C GLU A 18 -5.15 -9.14 -6.52
N PHE A 19 -4.97 -8.71 -5.26
CA PHE A 19 -4.73 -7.30 -4.94
C PHE A 19 -3.31 -6.82 -5.25
N GLN A 20 -2.37 -7.71 -5.58
CA GLN A 20 -0.95 -7.38 -5.68
C GLN A 20 -0.44 -7.20 -7.12
N SER A 21 -1.24 -7.54 -8.13
CA SER A 21 -0.66 -7.89 -9.44
C SER A 21 -0.85 -6.89 -10.58
N GLU A 22 -1.55 -5.75 -10.39
CA GLU A 22 -1.87 -4.86 -11.53
C GLU A 22 -1.47 -3.39 -11.36
N HIS A 23 -0.55 -3.06 -10.45
CA HIS A 23 -0.03 -1.69 -10.33
C HIS A 23 1.50 -1.64 -10.28
N VAL A 24 2.18 -2.43 -11.12
CA VAL A 24 3.58 -2.11 -11.47
C VAL A 24 3.53 -0.91 -12.39
N THR A 25 3.63 0.30 -11.81
CA THR A 25 4.01 1.48 -12.58
C THR A 25 5.28 1.12 -13.35
N GLU A 26 5.34 1.38 -14.66
CA GLU A 26 6.49 1.09 -15.54
C GLU A 26 7.79 1.84 -15.15
N GLN A 27 7.81 2.45 -13.97
CA GLN A 27 8.88 3.22 -13.37
C GLN A 27 9.73 2.29 -12.49
N SER A 28 11.05 2.42 -12.56
CA SER A 28 11.94 1.62 -11.72
C SER A 28 11.65 1.89 -10.23
N PRO A 29 11.86 0.90 -9.33
CA PRO A 29 11.60 1.11 -7.91
C PRO A 29 12.38 2.29 -7.31
N VAL A 30 13.59 2.54 -7.82
CA VAL A 30 14.42 3.69 -7.41
C VAL A 30 13.79 5.00 -7.83
N GLU A 31 13.33 5.11 -9.08
CA GLU A 31 12.62 6.30 -9.55
C GLU A 31 11.31 6.50 -8.78
N ALA A 32 10.61 5.44 -8.39
CA ALA A 32 9.39 5.52 -7.58
C ALA A 32 9.65 6.09 -6.18
N VAL A 33 10.77 5.67 -5.56
CA VAL A 33 11.24 6.24 -4.28
C VAL A 33 11.62 7.72 -4.46
N GLU A 34 12.36 8.08 -5.51
CA GLU A 34 12.74 9.48 -5.78
C GLU A 34 11.50 10.38 -5.96
N ALA A 35 10.49 9.91 -6.70
CA ALA A 35 9.24 10.63 -6.88
C ALA A 35 8.46 10.79 -5.56
N ALA A 36 8.42 9.73 -4.74
CA ALA A 36 7.78 9.77 -3.43
C ALA A 36 8.47 10.75 -2.47
N VAL A 37 9.81 10.79 -2.48
CA VAL A 37 10.59 11.74 -1.66
C VAL A 37 10.43 13.17 -2.16
N GLY A 38 10.47 13.42 -3.46
CA GLY A 38 10.24 14.76 -4.02
C GLY A 38 8.82 15.28 -3.75
N ALA A 39 7.83 14.40 -3.62
CA ALA A 39 6.48 14.79 -3.21
C ALA A 39 6.41 15.33 -1.78
N LEU A 40 7.47 15.14 -0.97
CA LEU A 40 7.58 15.67 0.39
C LEU A 40 8.09 17.12 0.45
N ASP A 41 8.61 17.67 -0.65
CA ASP A 41 9.13 19.04 -0.66
C ASP A 41 8.00 20.05 -0.40
N GLY A 42 8.26 21.02 0.48
CA GLY A 42 7.32 22.11 0.81
C GLY A 42 6.12 21.68 1.67
N LEU A 43 6.16 20.50 2.32
CA LEU A 43 5.06 20.08 3.23
C LEU A 43 4.83 21.08 4.38
N ASP A 44 5.88 21.73 4.88
CA ASP A 44 5.80 22.68 5.99
C ASP A 44 5.02 23.96 5.66
N GLU A 45 4.83 24.23 4.36
CA GLU A 45 4.02 25.35 3.87
C GLU A 45 2.53 24.99 3.77
N LEU A 46 2.16 23.72 3.94
CA LEU A 46 0.78 23.23 3.84
C LEU A 46 0.06 23.28 5.20
N PRO A 47 -1.27 23.53 5.20
CA PRO A 47 -2.08 23.35 6.41
C PRO A 47 -2.06 21.88 6.85
N LEU A 48 -2.26 21.66 8.15
CA LEU A 48 -2.04 20.37 8.81
C LEU A 48 -2.83 19.21 8.18
N ASP A 49 -4.08 19.46 7.75
CA ASP A 49 -4.91 18.47 7.07
C ASP A 49 -4.30 18.03 5.73
N ALA A 50 -3.84 18.98 4.91
CA ALA A 50 -3.16 18.68 3.65
C ALA A 50 -1.77 18.04 3.86
N HIS A 51 -1.08 18.40 4.95
CA HIS A 51 0.19 17.79 5.34
C HIS A 51 0.03 16.29 5.64
N VAL A 52 -1.00 15.92 6.41
CA VAL A 52 -1.28 14.52 6.77
C VAL A 52 -1.68 13.69 5.55
N GLU A 53 -2.55 14.22 4.68
CA GLU A 53 -2.95 13.53 3.45
C GLU A 53 -1.75 13.25 2.53
N ARG A 54 -0.86 14.24 2.36
CA ARG A 54 0.34 14.10 1.53
C ARG A 54 1.34 13.12 2.12
N PHE A 55 1.51 13.13 3.44
CA PHE A 55 2.36 12.16 4.13
C PHE A 55 1.85 10.73 3.97
N ASP A 56 0.55 10.49 4.14
CA ASP A 56 -0.06 9.15 4.00
C ASP A 56 0.06 8.60 2.57
N SER A 57 -0.15 9.48 1.58
CA SER A 57 0.06 9.15 0.16
C SER A 57 1.51 8.74 -0.12
N VAL A 58 2.49 9.51 0.36
CA VAL A 58 3.92 9.19 0.20
C VAL A 58 4.30 7.92 0.94
N HIS A 59 3.81 7.73 2.17
CA HIS A 59 4.06 6.52 2.96
C HIS A 59 3.58 5.26 2.24
N THR A 60 2.39 5.32 1.64
CA THR A 60 1.84 4.21 0.84
C THR A 60 2.69 3.94 -0.40
N ALA A 61 3.04 4.98 -1.17
CA ALA A 61 3.88 4.85 -2.36
C ALA A 61 5.26 4.25 -2.03
N LEU A 62 5.88 4.70 -0.93
CA LEU A 62 7.17 4.19 -0.47
C LEU A 62 7.08 2.73 -0.03
N THR A 63 6.02 2.36 0.70
CA THR A 63 5.79 0.98 1.12
C THR A 63 5.65 0.04 -0.07
N VAL A 64 4.92 0.46 -1.12
CA VAL A 64 4.78 -0.30 -2.37
C VAL A 64 6.12 -0.43 -3.08
N ALA A 65 6.86 0.67 -3.23
CA ALA A 65 8.16 0.66 -3.91
C ALA A 65 9.17 -0.24 -3.20
N LEU A 66 9.27 -0.17 -1.87
CA LEU A 66 10.18 -0.99 -1.08
C LEU A 66 9.77 -2.48 -1.08
N SER A 67 8.48 -2.77 -0.97
CA SER A 67 7.98 -4.15 -1.04
C SER A 67 8.22 -4.78 -2.41
N SER A 68 8.23 -3.98 -3.48
CA SER A 68 8.58 -4.46 -4.83
C SER A 68 10.07 -4.75 -4.98
N ILE A 69 10.94 -4.10 -4.21
CA ILE A 69 12.38 -4.38 -4.19
C ILE A 69 12.68 -5.64 -3.37
N ASP A 70 11.95 -5.86 -2.27
CA ASP A 70 12.16 -6.99 -1.35
C ASP A 70 11.80 -8.36 -1.96
N LYS A 71 11.00 -8.39 -3.03
CA LYS A 71 10.59 -9.63 -3.73
C LYS A 71 11.66 -10.28 -4.63
N VAL A 72 12.95 -9.95 -4.45
CA VAL A 72 14.09 -10.49 -5.26
C VAL A 72 14.79 -11.69 -4.63
#